data_AF-A0A2E6KKE7-F1
#
_entry.id   AF-A0A2E6KKE7-F1
#
_cell.length_a   1.000
_cell.length_b   1.000
_cell.length_c   1.000
_cell.angle_alpha   90.00
_cell.angle_beta   90.00
_cell.angle_gamma   90.00
#
_symmetry.space_group_name_H-M   'P 1'
#
loop_
_entity.id
_entity.type
_entity.pdbx_description
1 polymer ?
#
loop_
_entity_poly.entity_id
_entity_poly.type
_entity_poly.pdbx_seq_one_letter_code
_entity_poly.pdbx_strand_id
1 'polypeptide(L)'
;MPDQNTLKNWLTLSRTKNIGAVRAQLLLEEFDTVEEIISFLHEKDASKKLGFSYKLPRAQDIDTEIKATHNEDAFFLPIDDKDYPEALKNIPDAPLVLIGKGNRDLLNKVCFAIVGSRNASINAKRYTSQIAGQLGQNNFCVVSGLARGIDTAAHEGALKTG
;
A
#
# COMPACT_ATOMS: atom_id res chain seq x y z
N MET A 1 -14.13 -9.52 -2.72
CA MET A 1 -14.14 -8.19 -2.09
C MET A 1 -14.22 -8.45 -0.60
N PRO A 2 -13.29 -7.96 0.23
CA PRO A 2 -13.46 -8.03 1.68
C PRO A 2 -14.81 -7.42 2.06
N ASP A 3 -15.40 -7.92 3.15
CA ASP A 3 -16.63 -7.37 3.68
C ASP A 3 -16.46 -5.85 3.92
N GLN A 4 -17.49 -5.07 3.61
CA GLN A 4 -17.41 -3.60 3.69
C GLN A 4 -17.12 -3.15 5.13
N ASN A 5 -17.53 -3.95 6.12
CA ASN A 5 -17.22 -3.72 7.53
C ASN A 5 -15.74 -3.99 7.85
N THR A 6 -15.19 -5.10 7.35
CA THR A 6 -13.77 -5.43 7.53
C THR A 6 -12.84 -4.38 6.90
N LEU A 7 -13.16 -3.88 5.70
CA LEU A 7 -12.41 -2.77 5.09
C LEU A 7 -12.42 -1.51 5.98
N LYS A 8 -13.58 -1.16 6.55
CA LYS A 8 -13.69 -0.02 7.47
C LYS A 8 -12.83 -0.21 8.72
N ASN A 9 -12.75 -1.42 9.25
CA ASN A 9 -11.91 -1.71 10.42
C ASN A 9 -10.42 -1.57 10.08
N TRP A 10 -9.98 -2.10 8.93
CA TRP A 10 -8.61 -1.91 8.45
C TRP A 10 -8.24 -0.45 8.23
N LEU A 11 -9.13 0.33 7.61
CA LEU A 11 -8.93 1.77 7.43
C LEU A 11 -8.92 2.50 8.77
N THR A 12 -9.81 2.15 9.69
CA THR A 12 -9.84 2.74 11.04
C THR A 12 -8.52 2.50 11.76
N LEU A 13 -8.00 1.26 11.76
CA LEU A 13 -6.72 0.92 12.36
C LEU A 13 -5.58 1.69 11.69
N SER A 14 -5.52 1.70 10.35
CA SER A 14 -4.49 2.39 9.56
C SER A 14 -4.48 3.92 9.74
N ARG A 15 -5.64 4.53 10.01
CA ARG A 15 -5.80 5.98 10.23
C ARG A 15 -5.75 6.35 11.71
N THR A 16 -5.57 5.40 12.62
CA THR A 16 -5.47 5.66 14.05
C THR A 16 -4.16 6.35 14.38
N LYS A 17 -4.24 7.58 14.91
CA LYS A 17 -3.06 8.35 15.24
C LYS A 17 -2.26 7.63 16.34
N ASN A 18 -0.94 7.58 16.14
CA ASN A 18 0.03 6.86 16.99
C ASN A 18 0.00 5.33 16.87
N ILE A 19 -0.77 4.75 15.94
CA ILE A 19 -0.67 3.34 15.57
C ILE A 19 -0.19 3.30 14.11
N GLY A 20 1.12 3.10 13.93
CA GLY A 20 1.72 2.84 12.62
C GLY A 20 1.79 1.35 12.30
N ALA A 21 2.32 0.99 11.13
CA ALA A 21 2.40 -0.39 10.65
C ALA A 21 3.01 -1.35 11.70
N VAL A 22 4.16 -1.00 12.29
CA VAL A 22 4.83 -1.82 13.30
C VAL A 22 3.96 -2.10 14.53
N ARG A 23 3.27 -1.08 15.05
CA ARG A 23 2.38 -1.26 16.22
C ARG A 23 1.14 -2.07 15.87
N ALA A 24 0.61 -1.87 14.67
CA ALA A 24 -0.52 -2.65 14.19
C ALA A 24 -0.15 -4.11 13.96
N GLN A 25 1.07 -4.41 13.48
CA GLN A 25 1.57 -5.79 13.40
C GLN A 25 1.64 -6.45 14.77
N LEU A 26 2.17 -5.76 15.79
CA LEU A 26 2.17 -6.28 17.18
C LEU A 26 0.76 -6.57 17.69
N LEU A 27 -0.23 -5.73 17.34
CA LEU A 27 -1.63 -6.00 17.67
C LEU A 27 -2.17 -7.23 16.92
N LEU A 28 -1.80 -7.41 15.65
CA LEU A 28 -2.20 -8.58 14.85
C LEU A 28 -1.51 -9.88 15.31
N GLU A 29 -0.44 -9.80 16.10
CA GLU A 29 0.16 -10.96 16.76
C GLU A 29 -0.60 -11.36 18.05
N GLU A 30 -1.28 -10.40 18.68
CA GLU A 30 -2.04 -10.60 19.93
C GLU A 30 -3.52 -10.91 19.68
N PHE A 31 -4.09 -10.40 18.59
CA PHE A 31 -5.50 -10.54 18.21
C PHE A 31 -5.63 -11.26 16.87
N ASP A 32 -6.65 -12.10 16.72
CA ASP A 32 -6.85 -12.92 15.51
C ASP A 32 -7.45 -12.12 14.36
N THR A 33 -8.21 -11.05 14.66
CA THR A 33 -8.94 -10.25 13.65
C THR A 33 -8.83 -8.75 13.87
N VAL A 34 -9.00 -7.98 12.79
CA VAL A 34 -9.01 -6.50 12.87
C VAL A 34 -10.23 -6.00 13.63
N GLU A 35 -11.36 -6.71 13.58
CA GLU A 35 -12.57 -6.45 14.34
C GLU A 35 -12.32 -6.46 15.86
N GLU A 36 -11.56 -7.45 16.34
CA GLU A 36 -11.17 -7.59 17.75
C GLU A 36 -10.26 -6.45 18.18
N ILE A 37 -9.28 -6.09 17.35
CA ILE A 37 -8.39 -4.96 17.60
C ILE A 37 -9.20 -3.66 17.72
N ILE A 38 -10.10 -3.38 16.78
CA ILE A 38 -10.92 -2.17 16.83
C ILE A 38 -11.81 -2.16 18.08
N SER A 39 -12.43 -3.30 18.41
CA SER A 39 -13.25 -3.45 19.62
C SER A 39 -12.44 -3.16 20.88
N PHE A 40 -11.23 -3.72 20.99
CA PHE A 40 -10.29 -3.44 22.07
C PHE A 40 -9.90 -1.96 22.13
N LEU A 41 -9.57 -1.34 21.00
CA LEU A 41 -9.19 0.08 20.96
C LEU A 41 -10.33 1.03 21.36
N HIS A 42 -11.59 0.58 21.35
CA HIS A 42 -12.73 1.34 21.87
C HIS A 42 -12.90 1.22 23.40
N GLU A 43 -12.20 0.30 24.07
CA GLU A 43 -12.25 0.17 25.53
C GLU A 43 -11.66 1.40 26.24
N LYS A 44 -12.24 1.74 27.40
CA LYS A 44 -11.81 2.92 28.17
C LYS A 44 -10.38 2.82 28.71
N ASP A 45 -9.88 1.60 28.93
CA ASP A 45 -8.57 1.33 29.52
C ASP A 45 -7.55 0.80 28.51
N ALA A 46 -7.89 0.68 27.22
CA ALA A 46 -6.97 0.15 26.20
C ALA A 46 -5.67 0.95 26.08
N SER A 47 -5.73 2.29 26.11
CA SER A 47 -4.50 3.12 26.14
C SER A 47 -3.60 2.82 27.36
N LYS A 48 -4.20 2.46 28.51
CA LYS A 48 -3.45 2.08 29.71
C LYS A 48 -2.82 0.69 29.54
N LYS A 49 -3.58 -0.28 29.00
CA LYS A 49 -3.10 -1.64 28.72
C LYS A 49 -1.94 -1.64 27.70
N LEU A 50 -2.05 -0.82 26.66
CA LEU A 50 -1.01 -0.66 25.63
C LEU A 50 0.21 0.17 26.09
N GLY A 51 0.09 0.93 27.18
CA GLY A 51 1.17 1.80 27.66
C GLY A 51 1.43 3.04 26.80
N PHE A 52 0.55 3.37 25.85
CA PHE A 52 0.63 4.59 25.05
C PHE A 52 -0.76 5.11 24.66
N SER A 53 -0.84 6.41 24.36
CA SER A 53 -2.08 7.03 23.90
C SER A 53 -2.20 7.01 22.37
N TYR A 54 -3.42 6.80 21.89
CA TYR A 54 -3.78 6.85 20.48
C TYR A 54 -5.09 7.64 20.30
N LYS A 55 -5.41 8.00 19.06
CA LYS A 55 -6.68 8.67 18.72
C LYS A 55 -7.29 8.01 17.49
N LEU A 56 -8.44 7.37 17.70
CA LEU A 56 -9.25 6.80 16.63
C LEU A 56 -9.76 7.91 15.68
N PRO A 57 -9.84 7.65 14.37
CA PRO A 57 -10.51 8.54 13.43
C PRO A 57 -12.02 8.57 13.68
N ARG A 58 -12.74 9.57 13.16
CA ARG A 58 -14.21 9.54 13.19
C ARG A 58 -14.70 8.58 12.12
N ALA A 59 -15.75 7.81 12.41
CA ALA A 59 -16.36 6.90 11.44
C ALA A 59 -16.74 7.61 10.12
N GLN A 60 -17.23 8.85 10.22
CA GLN A 60 -17.59 9.67 9.06
C GLN A 60 -16.39 10.03 8.17
N ASP A 61 -15.19 10.20 8.73
CA ASP A 61 -13.98 10.48 7.96
C ASP A 61 -13.61 9.24 7.12
N ILE A 62 -13.75 8.04 7.68
CA ILE A 62 -13.51 6.76 6.98
C ILE A 62 -14.54 6.55 5.87
N ASP A 63 -15.82 6.78 6.13
CA ASP A 63 -16.87 6.69 5.10
C ASP A 63 -16.65 7.68 3.95
N THR A 64 -16.13 8.87 4.26
CA THR A 64 -15.81 9.89 3.26
C THR A 64 -14.61 9.47 2.42
N GLU A 65 -13.56 8.94 3.04
CA GLU A 65 -12.38 8.41 2.36
C GLU A 65 -12.77 7.29 1.39
N ILE A 66 -13.58 6.32 1.84
CA ILE A 66 -14.04 5.21 0.99
C ILE A 66 -14.78 5.72 -0.25
N LYS A 67 -15.72 6.66 -0.06
CA LYS A 67 -16.49 7.24 -1.17
C LYS A 67 -15.60 8.01 -2.13
N ALA A 68 -14.67 8.82 -1.63
CA ALA A 68 -13.76 9.61 -2.45
C ALA A 68 -12.86 8.71 -3.31
N THR A 69 -12.32 7.63 -2.73
CA THR A 69 -11.47 6.67 -3.47
C THR A 69 -12.28 5.92 -4.54
N HIS A 70 -13.50 5.50 -4.24
CA HIS A 70 -14.36 4.86 -5.25
C HIS A 70 -14.73 5.80 -6.40
N ASN A 71 -14.98 7.08 -6.13
CA ASN A 71 -15.27 8.07 -7.18
C ASN A 71 -14.09 8.31 -8.13
N GLU A 72 -12.87 7.95 -7.73
CA GLU A 72 -11.65 8.06 -8.53
C GLU A 72 -11.30 6.77 -9.29
N ASP A 73 -12.21 5.80 -9.38
CA ASP A 73 -11.96 4.45 -9.93
C ASP A 73 -10.73 3.78 -9.29
N ALA A 74 -10.47 4.11 -8.03
CA ALA A 74 -9.43 3.53 -7.22
C ALA A 74 -10.00 2.47 -6.28
N PHE A 75 -9.12 1.62 -5.77
CA PHE A 75 -9.45 0.50 -4.91
C PHE A 75 -8.56 0.50 -3.67
N PHE A 76 -9.08 -0.09 -2.59
CA PHE A 76 -8.28 -0.43 -1.41
C PHE A 76 -7.78 -1.87 -1.51
N LEU A 77 -6.58 -2.13 -1.00
CA LEU A 77 -6.09 -3.47 -0.66
C LEU A 77 -5.64 -3.47 0.80
N PRO A 78 -6.51 -3.90 1.72
CA PRO A 78 -6.10 -4.33 3.04
C PRO A 78 -5.03 -5.44 3.00
N ILE A 79 -4.22 -5.57 4.04
CA ILE A 79 -3.11 -6.55 4.14
C ILE A 79 -3.56 -8.02 4.13
N ASP A 80 -4.84 -8.28 4.39
CA ASP A 80 -5.49 -9.59 4.29
C ASP A 80 -6.20 -9.81 2.93
N ASP A 81 -6.15 -8.83 2.01
CA ASP A 81 -6.66 -9.00 0.65
C ASP A 81 -5.81 -10.03 -0.11
N LYS A 82 -6.46 -10.93 -0.84
CA LYS A 82 -5.81 -11.99 -1.63
C LYS A 82 -4.85 -11.46 -2.70
N ASP A 83 -5.08 -10.23 -3.17
CA ASP A 83 -4.26 -9.58 -4.22
C ASP A 83 -3.17 -8.68 -3.61
N TYR A 84 -3.01 -8.68 -2.28
CA TYR A 84 -1.97 -7.89 -1.61
C TYR A 84 -0.58 -8.46 -1.97
N PRO A 85 0.38 -7.64 -2.45
CA PRO A 85 1.68 -8.16 -2.88
C PRO A 85 2.45 -8.84 -1.75
N GLU A 86 2.70 -10.14 -1.87
CA GLU A 86 3.40 -10.94 -0.86
C GLU A 86 4.79 -10.39 -0.52
N ALA A 87 5.54 -9.91 -1.52
CA ALA A 87 6.84 -9.29 -1.29
C ALA A 87 6.75 -8.07 -0.36
N LEU A 88 5.65 -7.30 -0.44
CA LEU A 88 5.42 -6.15 0.42
C LEU A 88 4.84 -6.55 1.77
N LYS A 89 4.06 -7.63 1.85
CA LYS A 89 3.51 -8.15 3.11
C LYS A 89 4.60 -8.62 4.08
N ASN A 90 5.71 -9.10 3.54
CA ASN A 90 6.82 -9.67 4.30
C ASN A 90 7.84 -8.64 4.83
N ILE A 91 7.63 -7.33 4.64
CA ILE A 91 8.51 -6.31 5.22
C ILE A 91 8.09 -5.96 6.67
N PRO A 92 9.02 -5.55 7.55
CA PRO A 92 8.72 -5.27 8.97
C PRO A 92 7.72 -4.14 9.23
N ASP A 93 7.49 -3.28 8.26
CA ASP A 93 6.57 -2.13 8.35
C ASP A 93 5.56 -2.13 7.20
N ALA A 94 5.13 -3.33 6.78
CA ALA A 94 4.16 -3.53 5.70
C ALA A 94 2.91 -2.64 5.92
N PRO A 95 2.52 -1.82 4.93
CA PRO A 95 1.33 -0.99 5.04
C PRO A 95 0.07 -1.83 5.30
N LEU A 96 -0.79 -1.42 6.24
CA LEU A 96 -2.02 -2.16 6.54
C LEU A 96 -3.04 -2.08 5.40
N VAL A 97 -3.04 -0.97 4.66
CA VAL A 97 -3.96 -0.74 3.54
C VAL A 97 -3.20 0.01 2.45
N LEU A 98 -3.20 -0.54 1.24
CA LEU A 98 -2.78 0.15 0.02
C LEU A 98 -3.99 0.77 -0.67
N ILE A 99 -3.76 1.88 -1.37
CA ILE A 99 -4.71 2.45 -2.31
C ILE A 99 -4.07 2.37 -3.69
N GLY A 100 -4.76 1.74 -4.64
CA GLY A 100 -4.28 1.59 -6.01
C GLY A 100 -5.31 2.08 -7.01
N LYS A 101 -4.84 2.47 -8.20
CA LYS A 101 -5.67 2.86 -9.34
C LYS A 101 -5.10 2.21 -10.60
N GLY A 102 -5.96 1.63 -11.43
CA GLY A 102 -5.57 0.93 -12.65
C GLY A 102 -5.70 -0.59 -12.54
N ASN A 103 -4.78 -1.32 -13.18
CA ASN A 103 -4.89 -2.77 -13.31
C ASN A 103 -4.33 -3.52 -12.08
N ARG A 104 -5.22 -4.19 -11.34
CA ARG A 104 -4.87 -5.04 -10.18
C ARG A 104 -4.00 -6.24 -10.54
N ASP A 105 -4.10 -6.76 -11.76
CA ASP A 105 -3.36 -7.97 -12.17
C ASP A 105 -1.84 -7.77 -12.18
N LEU A 106 -1.38 -6.51 -12.23
CA LEU A 106 0.05 -6.17 -12.17
C LEU A 106 0.67 -6.43 -10.78
N LEU A 107 -0.14 -6.46 -9.72
CA LEU A 107 0.32 -6.64 -8.34
C LEU A 107 0.92 -8.03 -8.09
N ASN A 108 0.50 -9.03 -8.88
CA ASN A 108 0.93 -10.42 -8.76
C ASN A 108 2.06 -10.80 -9.73
N LYS A 109 2.56 -9.85 -10.53
CA LYS A 109 3.70 -10.11 -11.41
C LYS A 109 5.01 -10.08 -10.63
N VAL A 110 6.02 -10.76 -11.17
CA VAL A 110 7.40 -10.57 -10.70
C VAL A 110 7.83 -9.16 -11.09
N CYS A 111 8.20 -8.37 -10.09
CA CYS A 111 8.52 -6.96 -10.23
C CYS A 111 10.03 -6.70 -10.15
N PHE A 112 10.53 -5.78 -10.96
CA PHE A 112 11.85 -5.19 -10.83
C PHE A 112 11.73 -3.72 -10.46
N ALA A 113 12.34 -3.36 -9.34
CA ALA A 113 12.47 -1.96 -8.95
C ALA A 113 13.58 -1.29 -9.76
N ILE A 114 13.26 -0.19 -10.44
CA ILE A 114 14.25 0.66 -11.10
C ILE A 114 14.23 2.02 -10.41
N VAL A 115 15.38 2.41 -9.84
CA VAL A 115 15.55 3.66 -9.10
C VAL A 115 16.81 4.38 -9.57
N GLY A 116 16.85 5.71 -9.45
CA GLY A 116 18.07 6.45 -9.71
C GLY A 116 17.94 7.97 -9.62
N SER A 117 18.89 8.67 -10.23
CA SER A 117 19.01 10.13 -10.09
C SER A 117 17.80 10.90 -10.65
N ARG A 118 17.35 11.90 -9.88
CA ARG A 118 16.37 12.90 -10.34
C ARG A 118 16.94 13.83 -11.43
N ASN A 119 18.26 13.98 -11.49
CA ASN A 119 18.99 14.74 -12.50
C ASN A 119 19.85 13.81 -13.36
N ALA A 120 19.20 12.85 -14.01
CA ALA A 120 19.86 11.88 -14.86
C ALA A 120 20.27 12.47 -16.22
N SER A 121 21.43 12.07 -16.73
CA SER A 121 21.87 12.40 -18.08
C SER A 121 20.96 11.77 -19.14
N ILE A 122 21.00 12.32 -20.36
CA ILE A 122 20.25 11.79 -21.50
C ILE A 122 20.59 10.31 -21.74
N ASN A 123 21.88 9.95 -21.66
CA ASN A 123 22.34 8.58 -21.84
C ASN A 123 21.78 7.65 -20.75
N ALA A 124 21.80 8.05 -19.48
CA ALA A 124 21.27 7.24 -18.39
C ALA A 124 19.75 7.00 -18.55
N LYS A 125 18.99 8.03 -18.92
CA LYS A 125 17.55 7.89 -19.22
C LYS A 125 17.30 6.93 -20.38
N ARG A 126 18.07 7.05 -21.47
CA ARG A 126 17.95 6.17 -22.63
C ARG A 126 18.20 4.71 -22.27
N TYR A 127 19.28 4.43 -21.53
CA TYR A 127 19.58 3.05 -21.09
C TYR A 127 18.50 2.51 -20.16
N THR A 128 18.03 3.32 -19.22
CA THR A 128 16.95 2.94 -18.29
C THR A 128 15.69 2.54 -19.04
N SER A 129 15.26 3.35 -20.01
CA SER A 129 14.08 3.07 -20.83
C SER A 129 14.24 1.78 -21.64
N GLN A 130 15.43 1.52 -22.19
CA GLN A 130 15.74 0.27 -22.90
C GLN A 130 15.65 -0.96 -21.99
N ILE A 131 16.26 -0.90 -20.80
CA ILE A 131 16.22 -1.99 -19.82
C ILE A 131 14.78 -2.26 -19.35
N ALA A 132 14.03 -1.20 -19.03
CA ALA A 132 12.63 -1.31 -18.61
C ALA A 132 11.76 -1.95 -19.69
N GLY A 133 11.92 -1.54 -20.95
CA GLY A 133 11.20 -2.15 -22.08
C GLY A 133 11.57 -3.62 -22.28
N GLN A 134 12.83 -4.00 -22.12
CA GLN A 134 13.27 -5.40 -22.21
C GLN A 134 12.69 -6.25 -21.09
N LEU A 135 12.65 -5.74 -19.84
CA LEU A 135 12.01 -6.44 -18.72
C LEU A 135 10.52 -6.68 -18.99
N GLY A 136 9.81 -5.63 -19.43
CA GLY A 136 8.39 -5.72 -19.78
C GLY A 136 8.09 -6.71 -20.91
N GLN A 137 8.94 -6.74 -21.96
CA GLN A 137 8.83 -7.73 -23.04
C GLN A 137 9.00 -9.18 -22.57
N ASN A 138 9.72 -9.38 -21.46
CA ASN A 138 9.88 -10.68 -20.81
C ASN A 138 8.86 -10.91 -19.69
N ASN A 139 7.74 -10.17 -19.71
CA ASN A 139 6.61 -10.28 -18.78
C ASN A 139 6.95 -9.98 -17.30
N PHE A 140 7.99 -9.17 -17.07
CA PHE A 140 8.25 -8.59 -15.75
C PHE A 140 7.59 -7.22 -15.63
N CYS A 141 7.12 -6.88 -14.42
CA CYS A 141 6.57 -5.57 -14.11
C CYS A 141 7.68 -4.61 -13.64
N VAL A 142 7.66 -3.36 -14.08
CA VAL A 142 8.62 -2.34 -13.61
C VAL A 142 7.97 -1.46 -12.55
N VAL A 143 8.58 -1.41 -11.36
CA VAL A 143 8.13 -0.57 -10.25
C VAL A 143 9.12 0.58 -10.04
N SER A 144 8.60 1.80 -9.90
CA SER A 144 9.41 2.99 -9.64
C SER A 144 8.59 4.07 -8.92
N GLY A 145 9.23 5.16 -8.50
CA GLY A 145 8.67 6.17 -7.59
C GLY A 145 8.01 7.38 -8.27
N LEU A 146 7.75 7.34 -9.58
CA LEU A 146 7.22 8.46 -10.39
C LEU A 146 8.02 9.77 -10.29
N ALA A 147 9.27 9.73 -9.80
CA ALA A 147 10.11 10.91 -9.76
C ALA A 147 10.54 11.35 -11.17
N ARG A 148 10.99 12.61 -11.31
CA ARG A 148 11.73 13.03 -12.50
C ARG A 148 13.00 12.19 -12.66
N GLY A 149 13.49 12.04 -13.88
CA GLY A 149 14.80 11.42 -14.12
C GLY A 149 14.68 9.95 -14.47
N ILE A 150 15.33 9.08 -13.69
CA ILE A 150 15.37 7.63 -13.94
C ILE A 150 13.98 7.01 -13.81
N ASP A 151 13.21 7.34 -12.77
CA ASP A 151 11.87 6.77 -12.56
C ASP A 151 10.93 7.07 -13.74
N THR A 152 10.92 8.31 -14.25
CA THR A 152 10.17 8.67 -15.46
C THR A 152 10.58 7.79 -16.65
N ALA A 153 11.88 7.64 -16.89
CA ALA A 153 12.39 6.86 -18.03
C ALA A 153 12.08 5.36 -17.90
N ALA A 154 12.07 4.83 -16.67
CA ALA A 154 11.69 3.46 -16.37
C ALA A 154 10.21 3.22 -16.72
N HIS A 155 9.31 4.08 -16.23
CA HIS A 155 7.89 3.99 -16.56
C HIS A 155 7.61 4.16 -18.05
N GLU A 156 8.22 5.16 -18.70
CA GLU A 156 8.07 5.37 -20.15
C GLU A 156 8.54 4.16 -20.97
N GLY A 157 9.64 3.51 -20.55
CA GLY A 157 10.15 2.30 -21.20
C GLY A 157 9.23 1.09 -21.06
N ALA A 158 8.58 0.93 -19.91
CA ALA A 158 7.69 -0.20 -19.61
C ALA A 158 6.21 0.03 -19.96
N LEU A 159 5.81 1.26 -20.33
CA LEU A 159 4.39 1.66 -20.44
C LEU A 159 3.54 0.76 -21.35
N LYS A 160 4.13 0.22 -22.43
CA LYS A 160 3.42 -0.64 -23.38
C LYS A 160 3.24 -2.08 -22.91
N THR A 161 4.02 -2.50 -21.91
CA THR A 161 4.13 -3.90 -21.47
C THR A 161 3.61 -4.10 -20.04
N GLY A 162 3.52 -3.02 -19.26
CA GLY A 162 3.15 -3.04 -17.84
C GLY A 162 4.38 -3.01 -16.96
#